data_AF-A0A8H4AUI5-F1
#
_entry.id   AF-A0A8H4AUI5-F1
#
_cell.length_a   1.000
_cell.length_b   1.000
_cell.length_c   1.000
_cell.angle_alpha   90.00
_cell.angle_beta   90.00
_cell.angle_gamma   90.00
#
_symmetry.space_group_name_H-M   'P 1'
#
loop_
_entity.id
_entity.type
_entity.pdbx_description
1 polymer ?
#
loop_
_entity_poly.entity_id
_entity_poly.type
_entity_poly.pdbx_seq_one_letter_code
_entity_poly.pdbx_strand_id
1 'polypeptide(L)'
;MPYVINKGNWIGITLVALLMLMTQYTSKILIKSLYYNRKTRLNTYADIGYHAYGNVGKYILVGVNNIILLGIPIFFILIAGKNLDNLVIVHFNIHIETRIWICIAAALISIPFILMKSLKDVFFLSIFGTLSTLLSVIAVSALSCRDFTDVLTYYDSCSHNLYKFPATFAAISLTYGGNSLFPSIERNMRRRKDWNKVVTAASLTCTIMYLIVAFSGYYVFGDCKVVHTNDHEGPIVTIATVFITIDVLLTAPILLTSFASEAEEFLKITREHNSSISEFLLRVLFRLSIVVGCVIVAIFVPLFGDFMALFGTLAMYCLVFIFPVIFYMKLFGWNKLSFLELIFDLFIVFVGFAVYLVGTIDAINSLLRDFQSRCSNVPD
;
A
#
# COMPACT_ATOMS: atom_id res chain seq x y z
N MET A 1 -5.76 -7.26 8.58
CA MET A 1 -4.95 -8.36 9.16
C MET A 1 -5.75 -9.34 10.02
N PRO A 2 -6.59 -8.93 10.99
CA PRO A 2 -7.33 -9.89 11.84
C PRO A 2 -8.21 -10.87 11.06
N TYR A 3 -9.03 -10.35 10.15
CA TYR A 3 -9.88 -11.14 9.24
C TYR A 3 -9.08 -12.14 8.39
N VAL A 4 -7.85 -11.77 8.04
CA VAL A 4 -6.97 -12.56 7.19
C VAL A 4 -6.36 -13.71 7.98
N ILE A 5 -5.91 -13.47 9.22
CA ILE A 5 -5.47 -14.54 10.12
C ILE A 5 -6.64 -15.40 10.59
N ASN A 6 -7.84 -14.86 10.77
CA ASN A 6 -9.03 -15.65 11.04
C ASN A 6 -9.28 -16.70 9.94
N LYS A 7 -9.21 -16.29 8.67
CA LYS A 7 -9.31 -17.21 7.53
C LYS A 7 -8.10 -18.14 7.38
N GLY A 8 -6.92 -17.73 7.81
CA GLY A 8 -5.65 -18.47 7.67
C GLY A 8 -5.23 -19.32 8.88
N ASN A 9 -5.85 -19.13 10.04
CA ASN A 9 -5.40 -19.65 11.35
C ASN A 9 -3.86 -19.51 11.56
N TRP A 10 -3.25 -20.50 12.22
CA TRP A 10 -1.80 -20.57 12.47
C TRP A 10 -0.95 -20.57 11.18
N ILE A 11 -1.50 -21.02 10.06
CA ILE A 11 -0.82 -20.95 8.74
C ILE A 11 -0.66 -19.48 8.32
N GLY A 12 -1.56 -18.59 8.72
CA GLY A 12 -1.42 -17.15 8.50
C GLY A 12 -0.11 -16.59 9.06
N ILE A 13 0.34 -17.06 10.23
CA ILE A 13 1.59 -16.58 10.86
C ILE A 13 2.81 -17.03 10.08
N THR A 14 2.85 -18.30 9.64
CA THR A 14 3.96 -18.80 8.81
C THR A 14 3.98 -18.10 7.45
N LEU A 15 2.81 -17.76 6.91
CA LEU A 15 2.70 -16.97 5.68
C LEU A 15 3.22 -15.54 5.83
N VAL A 16 2.93 -14.85 6.95
CA VAL A 16 3.49 -13.52 7.22
C VAL A 16 5.03 -13.58 7.22
N ALA A 17 5.62 -14.57 7.89
CA ALA A 17 7.07 -14.74 7.92
C ALA A 17 7.65 -15.06 6.53
N LEU A 18 7.01 -15.96 5.78
CA LEU A 18 7.42 -16.30 4.41
C LEU A 18 7.38 -15.08 3.49
N LEU A 19 6.29 -14.32 3.52
CA LEU A 19 6.10 -13.11 2.71
C LEU A 19 7.07 -12.01 3.07
N MET A 20 7.40 -11.85 4.36
CA MET A 20 8.46 -10.94 4.80
C MET A 20 9.80 -11.34 4.17
N LEU A 21 10.18 -12.63 4.23
CA LEU A 21 11.44 -13.11 3.66
C LEU A 21 11.50 -12.91 2.14
N MET A 22 10.42 -13.28 1.43
CA MET A 22 10.31 -13.07 -0.01
C MET A 22 10.44 -11.59 -0.37
N THR A 23 9.69 -10.72 0.31
CA THR A 23 9.71 -9.28 0.01
C THR A 23 11.05 -8.64 0.35
N GLN A 24 11.67 -9.04 1.47
CA GLN A 24 13.00 -8.56 1.84
C GLN A 24 14.04 -8.98 0.79
N TYR A 25 13.93 -10.19 0.24
CA TYR A 25 14.78 -10.65 -0.83
C TYR A 25 14.54 -9.86 -2.12
N THR A 26 13.29 -9.71 -2.56
CA THR A 26 12.95 -8.96 -3.80
C THR A 26 13.39 -7.49 -3.72
N SER A 27 13.27 -6.87 -2.55
CA SER A 27 13.74 -5.51 -2.30
C SER A 27 15.27 -5.36 -2.42
N LYS A 28 16.03 -6.39 -2.04
CA LYS A 28 17.50 -6.40 -2.14
C LYS A 28 17.95 -6.60 -3.58
N ILE A 29 17.37 -7.57 -4.30
CA ILE A 29 17.72 -7.79 -5.71
C ILE A 29 17.27 -6.63 -6.60
N LEU A 30 16.18 -5.94 -6.25
CA LEU A 30 15.73 -4.75 -6.94
C LEU A 30 16.79 -3.65 -6.90
N ILE A 31 17.26 -3.29 -5.70
CA ILE A 31 18.32 -2.28 -5.57
C ILE A 31 19.63 -2.78 -6.18
N LYS A 32 19.98 -4.07 -6.05
CA LYS A 32 21.14 -4.66 -6.73
C LYS A 32 21.04 -4.50 -8.26
N SER A 33 19.85 -4.62 -8.83
CA SER A 33 19.58 -4.45 -10.26
C SER A 33 19.76 -3.01 -10.75
N LEU A 34 19.56 -2.00 -9.89
CA LEU A 34 19.90 -0.60 -10.22
C LEU A 34 21.40 -0.41 -10.50
N TYR A 35 22.25 -1.28 -9.95
CA TYR A 35 23.71 -1.21 -10.09
C TYR A 35 24.28 -2.30 -11.02
N TYR A 36 23.46 -2.90 -11.90
CA TYR A 36 23.87 -4.06 -12.70
C TYR A 36 25.12 -3.80 -13.58
N ASN A 37 25.26 -2.60 -14.14
CA ASN A 37 26.38 -2.24 -15.02
C ASN A 37 27.67 -1.88 -14.25
N ARG A 38 27.64 -1.84 -12.91
CA ARG A 38 28.75 -1.44 -12.00
C ARG A 38 29.39 -0.05 -12.24
N LYS A 39 29.02 0.65 -13.32
CA LYS A 39 29.54 1.97 -13.72
C LYS A 39 28.56 3.10 -13.38
N THR A 40 27.28 2.90 -13.71
CA THR A 40 26.21 3.88 -13.50
C THR A 40 25.05 3.23 -12.76
N ARG A 41 24.45 3.98 -11.84
CA ARG A 41 23.22 3.61 -11.15
C ARG A 41 22.04 4.04 -12.01
N LEU A 42 21.10 3.14 -12.26
CA LEU A 42 19.82 3.47 -12.87
C LEU A 42 19.00 4.39 -11.94
N ASN A 43 18.17 5.26 -12.51
CA ASN A 43 17.46 6.27 -11.71
C ASN A 43 16.15 5.72 -11.15
N THR A 44 15.35 5.11 -12.01
CA THR A 44 13.98 4.66 -11.72
C THR A 44 13.86 3.15 -11.76
N TYR A 45 12.76 2.62 -11.21
CA TYR A 45 12.41 1.22 -11.39
C TYR A 45 12.23 0.91 -12.89
N ALA A 46 11.59 1.80 -13.65
CA ALA A 46 11.32 1.61 -15.07
C ALA A 46 12.58 1.44 -15.93
N ASP A 47 13.68 2.08 -15.54
CA ASP A 47 14.98 1.93 -16.22
C ASP A 47 15.52 0.50 -16.12
N ILE A 48 15.25 -0.21 -15.01
CA ILE A 48 15.59 -1.65 -14.89
C ILE A 48 14.85 -2.44 -15.97
N GLY A 49 13.55 -2.17 -16.14
CA GLY A 49 12.73 -2.80 -17.17
C GLY A 49 13.25 -2.51 -18.59
N TYR A 50 13.72 -1.28 -18.85
CA TYR A 50 14.36 -0.90 -20.12
C TYR A 50 15.63 -1.71 -20.39
N HIS A 51 16.50 -1.84 -19.40
CA HIS A 51 17.75 -2.58 -19.58
C HIS A 51 17.56 -4.10 -19.67
N ALA A 52 16.48 -4.64 -19.10
CA ALA A 52 16.17 -6.07 -19.15
C ALA A 52 15.43 -6.49 -20.44
N TYR A 53 14.40 -5.72 -20.84
CA TYR A 53 13.47 -6.08 -21.94
C TYR A 53 13.24 -4.94 -22.95
N GLY A 54 14.05 -3.89 -22.94
CA GLY A 54 13.91 -2.75 -23.85
C GLY A 54 12.64 -1.93 -23.57
N ASN A 55 12.13 -1.30 -24.62
CA ASN A 55 10.98 -0.41 -24.54
C ASN A 55 9.73 -1.07 -23.94
N VAL A 56 9.48 -2.34 -24.25
CA VAL A 56 8.32 -3.08 -23.74
C VAL A 56 8.36 -3.16 -22.20
N GLY A 57 9.51 -3.58 -21.64
CA GLY A 57 9.69 -3.64 -20.19
C GLY A 57 9.56 -2.27 -19.53
N LYS A 58 10.08 -1.22 -20.17
CA LYS A 58 9.97 0.15 -19.68
C LYS A 58 8.51 0.61 -19.59
N TYR A 59 7.74 0.50 -20.67
CA TYR A 59 6.37 1.00 -20.71
C TYR A 59 5.43 0.24 -19.78
N ILE A 60 5.58 -1.09 -19.67
CA ILE A 60 4.82 -1.89 -18.71
C ILE A 60 5.09 -1.38 -17.29
N LEU A 61 6.36 -1.17 -16.94
CA LEU A 61 6.70 -0.75 -15.59
C LEU A 61 6.23 0.66 -15.26
N VAL A 62 6.37 1.60 -16.20
CA VAL A 62 5.87 2.97 -16.04
C VAL A 62 4.36 2.93 -15.81
N GLY A 63 3.61 2.17 -16.61
CA GLY A 63 2.16 2.03 -16.46
C GLY A 63 1.78 1.47 -15.09
N VAL A 64 2.33 0.32 -14.71
CA VAL A 64 1.99 -0.36 -13.44
C VAL A 64 2.43 0.49 -12.23
N ASN A 65 3.61 1.11 -12.29
CA ASN A 65 4.10 2.00 -11.23
C ASN A 65 3.21 3.23 -11.06
N ASN A 66 2.81 3.88 -12.17
CA ASN A 66 1.95 5.07 -12.13
C ASN A 66 0.55 4.76 -11.60
N ILE A 67 -0.02 3.59 -11.96
CA ILE A 67 -1.30 3.13 -11.42
C ILE A 67 -1.24 3.04 -9.89
N ILE A 68 -0.15 2.52 -9.33
CA ILE A 68 0.03 2.43 -7.88
C ILE A 68 0.29 3.78 -7.24
N LEU A 69 1.22 4.56 -7.80
CA LEU A 69 1.64 5.84 -7.22
C LEU A 69 0.55 6.89 -7.24
N LEU A 70 -0.40 6.85 -8.18
CA LEU A 70 -1.59 7.70 -8.20
C LEU A 70 -2.79 7.05 -7.52
N GLY A 71 -2.99 5.75 -7.72
CA GLY A 71 -4.17 5.05 -7.22
C GLY A 71 -4.25 5.00 -5.69
N ILE A 72 -3.12 4.75 -5.01
CA ILE A 72 -3.09 4.71 -3.54
C ILE A 72 -3.43 6.08 -2.93
N PRO A 73 -2.85 7.22 -3.36
CA PRO A 73 -3.26 8.54 -2.88
C PRO A 73 -4.74 8.84 -3.10
N ILE A 74 -5.32 8.48 -4.25
CA ILE A 74 -6.76 8.67 -4.50
C ILE A 74 -7.57 7.86 -3.47
N PHE A 75 -7.16 6.62 -3.20
CA PHE A 75 -7.79 5.78 -2.20
C PHE A 75 -7.65 6.35 -0.78
N PHE A 76 -6.50 6.92 -0.43
CA PHE A 76 -6.27 7.59 0.85
C PHE A 76 -7.13 8.85 1.02
N ILE A 77 -7.27 9.66 -0.04
CA ILE A 77 -8.18 10.82 -0.05
C ILE A 77 -9.63 10.35 0.21
N LEU A 78 -10.06 9.26 -0.44
CA LEU A 78 -11.40 8.68 -0.27
C LEU A 78 -11.64 8.19 1.17
N ILE A 79 -10.69 7.42 1.73
CA ILE A 79 -10.79 6.92 3.12
C ILE A 79 -10.77 8.07 4.12
N ALA A 80 -9.86 9.05 3.95
CA ALA A 80 -9.78 10.20 4.83
C ALA A 80 -11.09 11.00 4.83
N GLY A 81 -11.68 11.24 3.66
CA GLY A 81 -12.97 11.92 3.54
C GLY A 81 -14.09 11.17 4.27
N LYS A 82 -14.20 9.85 4.05
CA LYS A 82 -15.22 9.01 4.73
C LYS A 82 -15.03 8.95 6.24
N ASN A 83 -13.79 8.86 6.71
CA ASN A 83 -13.50 8.84 8.15
C ASN A 83 -13.83 10.18 8.80
N LEU A 84 -13.48 11.31 8.15
CA LEU A 84 -13.83 12.64 8.65
C LEU A 84 -15.35 12.83 8.72
N ASP A 85 -16.07 12.39 7.69
CA ASP A 85 -17.54 12.43 7.66
C ASP A 85 -18.13 11.64 8.83
N ASN A 86 -17.70 10.40 9.01
CA ASN A 86 -18.15 9.54 10.12
C ASN A 86 -17.83 10.16 11.49
N LEU A 87 -16.60 10.66 11.69
CA LEU A 87 -16.20 11.29 12.95
C LEU A 87 -17.08 12.50 13.30
N VAL A 88 -17.45 13.31 12.30
CA VAL A 88 -18.26 14.51 12.52
C VAL A 88 -19.72 14.17 12.78
N ILE A 89 -20.26 13.18 12.08
CA ILE A 89 -21.62 12.68 12.35
C ILE A 89 -21.70 12.15 13.79
N VAL A 90 -20.78 11.28 14.20
CA VAL A 90 -20.82 10.63 15.53
C VAL A 90 -20.67 11.64 16.69
N HIS A 91 -19.83 12.67 16.56
CA HIS A 91 -19.52 13.57 17.69
C HIS A 91 -20.25 14.90 17.68
N PHE A 92 -20.63 15.39 16.49
CA PHE A 92 -21.27 16.70 16.34
C PHE A 92 -22.67 16.62 15.76
N ASN A 93 -23.11 15.44 15.28
CA ASN A 93 -24.41 15.23 14.64
C ASN A 93 -24.67 16.18 13.46
N ILE A 94 -23.60 16.51 12.72
CA ILE A 94 -23.64 17.37 11.54
C ILE A 94 -23.56 16.50 10.30
N HIS A 95 -24.61 16.54 9.47
CA HIS A 95 -24.68 15.80 8.21
C HIS A 95 -24.29 16.72 7.05
N ILE A 96 -23.09 16.49 6.51
CA ILE A 96 -22.58 17.16 5.30
C ILE A 96 -22.40 16.08 4.23
N GLU A 97 -22.49 16.45 2.95
CA GLU A 97 -22.22 15.52 1.87
C GLU A 97 -20.77 15.00 1.93
N THR A 98 -20.57 13.67 1.93
CA THR A 98 -19.25 13.03 1.97
C THR A 98 -18.27 13.55 0.91
N ARG A 99 -18.79 14.01 -0.25
CA ARG A 99 -17.98 14.64 -1.32
C ARG A 99 -17.22 15.88 -0.83
N ILE A 100 -17.82 16.68 0.06
CA ILE A 100 -17.19 17.86 0.64
C ILE A 100 -16.04 17.45 1.55
N TRP A 101 -16.22 16.39 2.36
CA TRP A 101 -15.14 15.85 3.19
C TRP A 101 -13.98 15.29 2.38
N ILE A 102 -14.25 14.67 1.22
CA ILE A 102 -13.23 14.24 0.27
C ILE A 102 -12.43 15.44 -0.24
N CYS A 103 -13.09 16.55 -0.59
CA CYS A 103 -12.43 17.79 -0.98
C CYS A 103 -11.59 18.39 0.16
N ILE A 104 -12.09 18.37 1.39
CA ILE A 104 -11.34 18.84 2.58
C ILE A 104 -10.09 17.99 2.80
N ALA A 105 -10.21 16.66 2.75
CA ALA A 105 -9.07 15.75 2.88
C ALA A 105 -8.00 16.01 1.80
N ALA A 106 -8.43 16.22 0.55
CA ALA A 106 -7.52 16.57 -0.54
C ALA A 106 -6.85 17.92 -0.33
N ALA A 107 -7.57 18.93 0.19
CA ALA A 107 -7.00 20.23 0.53
C ALA A 107 -5.91 20.08 1.62
N LEU A 108 -6.18 19.29 2.67
CA LEU A 108 -5.20 19.00 3.73
C LEU A 108 -3.95 18.31 3.19
N ILE A 109 -4.10 17.36 2.26
CA ILE A 109 -2.98 16.66 1.58
C ILE A 109 -2.20 17.61 0.65
N SER A 110 -2.91 18.53 -0.01
CA SER A 110 -2.30 19.44 -0.98
C SER A 110 -1.28 20.38 -0.33
N ILE A 111 -1.49 20.79 0.92
CA ILE A 111 -0.61 21.71 1.64
C ILE A 111 0.83 21.13 1.72
N PRO A 112 1.09 20.00 2.40
CA PRO A 112 2.43 19.43 2.45
C PRO A 112 2.93 18.98 1.07
N PHE A 113 2.06 18.51 0.18
CA PHE A 113 2.45 18.08 -1.15
C PHE A 113 2.99 19.22 -2.03
N ILE A 114 2.42 20.43 -1.92
CA ILE A 114 2.88 21.60 -2.67
C ILE A 114 4.13 22.20 -2.02
N LEU A 115 4.19 22.25 -0.68
CA LEU A 115 5.33 22.82 0.05
C LEU A 115 6.61 21.98 -0.09
N MET A 116 6.50 20.65 -0.06
CA MET A 116 7.66 19.76 0.02
C MET A 116 8.18 19.40 -1.37
N LYS A 117 9.36 19.92 -1.75
CA LYS A 117 9.90 19.76 -3.11
C LYS A 117 10.40 18.35 -3.40
N SER A 118 10.99 17.70 -2.42
CA SER A 118 11.67 16.41 -2.57
C SER A 118 11.26 15.39 -1.50
N LEU A 119 11.56 14.11 -1.75
CA LEU A 119 11.37 13.03 -0.77
C LEU A 119 12.16 13.24 0.54
N LYS A 120 13.20 14.10 0.54
CA LYS A 120 13.93 14.45 1.75
C LYS A 120 13.16 15.43 2.63
N ASP A 121 12.36 16.29 2.02
CA ASP A 121 11.59 17.32 2.72
C ASP A 121 10.36 16.71 3.42
N VAL A 122 9.77 15.67 2.82
CA VAL A 122 8.65 14.90 3.41
C VAL A 122 9.09 13.91 4.51
N PHE A 123 10.38 13.81 4.85
CA PHE A 123 10.86 12.89 5.90
C PHE A 123 10.15 13.12 7.25
N PHE A 124 9.86 14.37 7.61
CA PHE A 124 9.12 14.69 8.84
C PHE A 124 7.70 14.13 8.80
N LEU A 125 7.01 14.18 7.66
CA LEU A 125 5.69 13.56 7.50
C LEU A 125 5.76 12.05 7.70
N SER A 126 6.82 11.38 7.22
CA SER A 126 7.01 9.94 7.44
C SER A 126 7.18 9.58 8.92
N ILE A 127 7.85 10.42 9.73
CA ILE A 127 7.98 10.21 11.17
C ILE A 127 6.60 10.29 11.84
N PHE A 128 5.85 11.37 11.59
CA PHE A 128 4.53 11.56 12.19
C PHE A 128 3.52 10.51 11.71
N GLY A 129 3.59 10.12 10.42
CA GLY A 129 2.80 9.02 9.87
C GLY A 129 3.09 7.72 10.61
N THR A 130 4.37 7.33 10.72
CA THR A 130 4.79 6.12 11.45
C THR A 130 4.32 6.12 12.91
N LEU A 131 4.40 7.27 13.59
CA LEU A 131 3.90 7.41 14.96
C LEU A 131 2.37 7.23 15.01
N SER A 132 1.65 7.80 14.05
CA SER A 132 0.20 7.62 13.91
C SER A 132 -0.17 6.16 13.65
N THR A 133 0.61 5.45 12.82
CA THR A 133 0.45 4.01 12.62
C THR A 133 0.65 3.25 13.93
N LEU A 134 1.69 3.57 14.71
CA LEU A 134 1.96 2.93 16.00
C LEU A 134 0.82 3.15 17.01
N LEU A 135 0.32 4.38 17.11
CA LEU A 135 -0.80 4.71 17.98
C LEU A 135 -2.10 4.03 17.53
N SER A 136 -2.31 3.89 16.22
CA SER A 136 -3.43 3.12 15.65
C SER A 136 -3.34 1.65 16.07
N VAL A 137 -2.14 1.04 15.98
CA VAL A 137 -1.91 -0.35 16.42
C VAL A 137 -2.23 -0.50 17.91
N ILE A 138 -1.74 0.42 18.75
CA ILE A 138 -2.02 0.40 20.19
C ILE A 138 -3.52 0.52 20.47
N ALA A 139 -4.22 1.45 19.81
CA ALA A 139 -5.66 1.65 19.99
C ALA A 139 -6.48 0.41 19.57
N VAL A 140 -6.16 -0.18 18.42
CA VAL A 140 -6.83 -1.40 17.93
C VAL A 140 -6.56 -2.59 18.84
N SER A 141 -5.34 -2.74 19.34
CA SER A 141 -5.02 -3.80 20.30
C SER A 141 -5.68 -3.57 21.65
N ALA A 142 -5.79 -2.34 22.13
CA ALA A 142 -6.51 -2.01 23.36
C ALA A 142 -8.01 -2.30 23.25
N LEU A 143 -8.63 -1.96 22.11
CA LEU A 143 -10.02 -2.33 21.81
C LEU A 143 -10.20 -3.84 21.89
N SER A 144 -9.28 -4.57 21.26
CA SER A 144 -9.31 -6.02 21.25
C SER A 144 -9.19 -6.60 22.67
N CYS A 145 -8.30 -6.07 23.51
CA CYS A 145 -8.19 -6.52 24.90
C CYS A 145 -9.45 -6.24 25.73
N ARG A 146 -10.15 -5.12 25.49
CA ARG A 146 -11.42 -4.81 26.16
C ARG A 146 -12.46 -5.87 25.84
N ASP A 147 -12.71 -6.06 24.56
CA ASP A 147 -13.78 -6.92 24.05
C ASP A 147 -13.45 -8.43 24.25
N PHE A 148 -12.17 -8.79 24.43
CA PHE A 148 -11.76 -10.14 24.82
C PHE A 148 -12.38 -10.61 26.16
N THR A 149 -12.69 -9.67 27.06
CA THR A 149 -13.31 -10.00 28.36
C THR A 149 -14.69 -10.65 28.19
N ASP A 150 -15.40 -10.31 27.12
CA ASP A 150 -16.76 -10.79 26.84
C ASP A 150 -16.78 -12.14 26.07
N VAL A 151 -15.61 -12.63 25.63
CA VAL A 151 -15.45 -13.83 24.77
C VAL A 151 -15.30 -15.14 25.56
N LEU A 152 -15.15 -15.08 26.89
CA LEU A 152 -14.87 -16.25 27.74
C LEU A 152 -16.02 -17.27 27.85
N THR A 153 -17.18 -17.00 27.24
CA THR A 153 -18.41 -17.79 27.40
C THR A 153 -18.85 -18.61 26.18
N TYR A 154 -18.19 -18.51 25.02
CA TYR A 154 -18.57 -19.29 23.83
C TYR A 154 -17.33 -19.79 23.07
N TYR A 155 -17.21 -21.11 22.95
CA TYR A 155 -16.15 -21.77 22.21
C TYR A 155 -16.79 -22.78 21.27
N ASP A 156 -17.05 -22.37 20.03
CA ASP A 156 -17.51 -23.31 19.00
C ASP A 156 -16.32 -23.81 18.17
N SER A 157 -16.34 -25.09 17.84
CA SER A 157 -15.24 -25.75 17.15
C SER A 157 -15.26 -25.41 15.66
N CYS A 158 -14.46 -24.42 15.24
CA CYS A 158 -14.36 -24.07 13.82
C CYS A 158 -13.63 -25.14 13.00
N SER A 159 -14.22 -25.50 11.86
CA SER A 159 -13.57 -26.29 10.83
C SER A 159 -12.48 -25.49 10.11
N HIS A 160 -11.31 -26.10 9.95
CA HIS A 160 -10.18 -25.52 9.22
C HIS A 160 -10.42 -25.61 7.72
N ASN A 161 -10.87 -24.52 7.09
CA ASN A 161 -11.06 -24.48 5.64
C ASN A 161 -9.79 -24.02 4.91
N LEU A 162 -8.94 -24.99 4.54
CA LEU A 162 -7.74 -24.79 3.69
C LEU A 162 -8.06 -24.13 2.32
N TYR A 163 -9.30 -24.21 1.85
CA TYR A 163 -9.76 -23.59 0.61
C TYR A 163 -9.59 -22.06 0.56
N LYS A 164 -9.52 -21.38 1.70
CA LYS A 164 -9.35 -19.91 1.76
C LYS A 164 -7.88 -19.46 1.76
N PHE A 165 -6.93 -20.40 1.67
CA PHE A 165 -5.49 -20.13 1.74
C PHE A 165 -5.00 -19.10 0.70
N PRO A 166 -5.35 -19.18 -0.59
CA PRO A 166 -4.84 -18.23 -1.59
C PRO A 166 -5.34 -16.80 -1.36
N ALA A 167 -6.60 -16.63 -0.96
CA ALA A 167 -7.19 -15.33 -0.65
C ALA A 167 -6.50 -14.69 0.56
N THR A 168 -6.20 -15.48 1.59
CA THR A 168 -5.45 -15.06 2.77
C THR A 168 -4.02 -14.66 2.40
N PHE A 169 -3.33 -15.50 1.62
CA PHE A 169 -1.99 -15.21 1.13
C PHE A 169 -1.97 -13.90 0.33
N ALA A 170 -2.94 -13.73 -0.57
CA ALA A 170 -3.12 -12.53 -1.35
C ALA A 170 -3.26 -11.32 -0.43
N ALA A 171 -4.18 -11.32 0.53
CA ALA A 171 -4.37 -10.20 1.44
C ALA A 171 -3.12 -9.82 2.26
N ILE A 172 -2.33 -10.80 2.75
CA ILE A 172 -1.10 -10.52 3.53
C ILE A 172 0.00 -9.94 2.64
N SER A 173 0.18 -10.47 1.44
CA SER A 173 1.25 -10.03 0.54
C SER A 173 1.17 -8.54 0.15
N LEU A 174 -0.04 -7.98 0.17
CA LEU A 174 -0.29 -6.55 -0.11
C LEU A 174 0.26 -5.63 0.96
N THR A 175 0.43 -6.13 2.18
CA THR A 175 0.91 -5.32 3.29
C THR A 175 2.41 -5.07 3.22
N TYR A 176 3.11 -5.74 2.29
CA TYR A 176 4.54 -5.54 2.02
C TYR A 176 4.79 -4.78 0.70
N GLY A 177 3.87 -3.88 0.32
CA GLY A 177 3.97 -3.06 -0.89
C GLY A 177 4.84 -1.81 -0.73
N GLY A 178 6.13 -1.89 -1.10
CA GLY A 178 7.03 -0.71 -1.12
C GLY A 178 8.03 -0.66 -2.28
N ASN A 179 8.13 -1.72 -3.09
CA ASN A 179 9.17 -1.88 -4.11
C ASN A 179 9.18 -0.79 -5.19
N SER A 180 8.03 -0.20 -5.51
CA SER A 180 7.92 0.97 -6.40
C SER A 180 8.68 2.20 -5.90
N LEU A 181 8.70 2.42 -4.58
CA LEU A 181 9.28 3.61 -3.96
C LEU A 181 10.75 3.42 -3.60
N PHE A 182 11.21 2.18 -3.46
CA PHE A 182 12.55 1.85 -2.98
C PHE A 182 13.69 2.48 -3.79
N PRO A 183 13.65 2.51 -5.14
CA PRO A 183 14.66 3.24 -5.92
C PRO A 183 14.71 4.73 -5.56
N SER A 184 13.56 5.36 -5.36
CA SER A 184 13.47 6.78 -5.01
C SER A 184 13.91 7.05 -3.57
N ILE A 185 13.59 6.16 -2.63
CA ILE A 185 14.05 6.23 -1.24
C ILE A 185 15.57 6.04 -1.15
N GLU A 186 16.11 4.99 -1.77
CA GLU A 186 17.54 4.69 -1.78
C GLU A 186 18.35 5.83 -2.40
N ARG A 187 17.86 6.44 -3.49
CA ARG A 187 18.49 7.60 -4.14
C ARG A 187 18.72 8.74 -3.15
N ASN A 188 17.77 8.95 -2.25
CA ASN A 188 17.73 10.03 -1.28
C ASN A 188 18.40 9.72 0.07
N MET A 189 18.84 8.48 0.30
CA MET A 189 19.58 8.11 1.51
C MET A 189 20.96 8.77 1.56
N ARG A 190 21.36 9.23 2.76
CA ARG A 190 22.72 9.74 3.03
C ARG A 190 23.79 8.66 2.81
N ARG A 191 23.50 7.41 3.18
CA ARG A 191 24.40 6.25 3.04
C ARG A 191 23.70 5.10 2.33
N ARG A 192 23.79 5.08 0.99
CA ARG A 192 23.18 4.06 0.13
C ARG A 192 23.60 2.61 0.44
N LYS A 193 24.85 2.42 0.88
CA LYS A 193 25.39 1.09 1.25
C LYS A 193 24.64 0.42 2.41
N ASP A 194 23.95 1.20 3.23
CA ASP A 194 23.18 0.68 4.37
C ASP A 194 21.76 0.23 3.99
N TRP A 195 21.38 0.25 2.69
CA TRP A 195 20.06 -0.19 2.21
C TRP A 195 19.60 -1.52 2.83
N ASN A 196 20.45 -2.54 2.79
CA ASN A 196 20.12 -3.86 3.31
C ASN A 196 19.76 -3.84 4.79
N LYS A 197 20.41 -2.99 5.60
CA LYS A 197 20.09 -2.84 7.03
C LYS A 197 18.77 -2.12 7.20
N VAL A 198 18.57 -1.03 6.46
CA VAL A 198 17.35 -0.21 6.53
C VAL A 198 16.12 -1.01 6.12
N VAL A 199 16.15 -1.70 4.98
CA VAL A 199 15.01 -2.50 4.51
C VAL A 199 14.71 -3.67 5.44
N THR A 200 15.73 -4.27 6.05
CA THR A 200 15.55 -5.36 7.03
C THR A 200 14.89 -4.85 8.30
N ALA A 201 15.38 -3.74 8.86
CA ALA A 201 14.79 -3.11 10.04
C ALA A 201 13.34 -2.69 9.78
N ALA A 202 13.08 -2.01 8.66
CA ALA A 202 11.74 -1.58 8.27
C ALA A 202 10.78 -2.78 8.11
N SER A 203 11.20 -3.82 7.39
CA SER A 203 10.37 -5.03 7.19
C SER A 203 10.06 -5.74 8.50
N LEU A 204 11.03 -5.83 9.41
CA LEU A 204 10.84 -6.44 10.73
C LEU A 204 9.87 -5.61 11.58
N THR A 205 10.03 -4.29 11.61
CA THR A 205 9.11 -3.38 12.32
C THR A 205 7.67 -3.52 11.80
N CYS A 206 7.46 -3.47 10.49
CA CYS A 206 6.13 -3.68 9.89
C CYS A 206 5.55 -5.05 10.25
N THR A 207 6.38 -6.10 10.20
CA THR A 207 5.95 -7.47 10.55
C THR A 207 5.50 -7.58 12.00
N ILE A 208 6.26 -7.00 12.93
CA ILE A 208 5.90 -6.98 14.35
C ILE A 208 4.55 -6.26 14.55
N MET A 209 4.36 -5.10 13.92
CA MET A 209 3.11 -4.35 13.99
C MET A 209 1.93 -5.15 13.42
N TYR A 210 2.13 -5.82 12.27
CA TYR A 210 1.10 -6.66 11.67
C TYR A 210 0.73 -7.84 12.56
N LEU A 211 1.72 -8.50 13.19
CA LEU A 211 1.47 -9.61 14.10
C LEU A 211 0.70 -9.14 15.34
N ILE A 212 1.06 -8.00 15.95
CA ILE A 212 0.35 -7.44 17.11
C ILE A 212 -1.14 -7.24 16.80
N VAL A 213 -1.46 -6.54 15.70
CA VAL A 213 -2.85 -6.31 15.29
C VAL A 213 -3.55 -7.62 14.95
N ALA A 214 -2.86 -8.53 14.26
CA ALA A 214 -3.48 -9.75 13.80
C ALA A 214 -3.80 -10.72 14.95
N PHE A 215 -2.89 -10.87 15.94
CA PHE A 215 -3.16 -11.66 17.14
C PHE A 215 -4.30 -11.04 17.95
N SER A 216 -4.19 -9.73 18.27
CA SER A 216 -5.21 -9.06 19.08
C SER A 216 -6.60 -9.15 18.45
N GLY A 217 -6.74 -8.87 17.15
CA GLY A 217 -8.04 -8.96 16.49
C GLY A 217 -8.53 -10.40 16.22
N TYR A 218 -7.66 -11.40 16.05
CA TYR A 218 -8.07 -12.80 15.85
C TYR A 218 -8.82 -13.35 17.07
N TYR A 219 -8.36 -13.02 18.28
CA TYR A 219 -8.98 -13.52 19.51
C TYR A 219 -10.37 -12.94 19.79
N VAL A 220 -10.72 -11.81 19.17
CA VAL A 220 -11.94 -11.04 19.45
C VAL A 220 -12.95 -11.12 18.31
N PHE A 221 -12.47 -11.10 17.07
CA PHE A 221 -13.30 -11.04 15.86
C PHE A 221 -13.13 -12.28 14.96
N GLY A 222 -12.58 -13.38 15.50
CA GLY A 222 -12.49 -14.65 14.81
C GLY A 222 -13.87 -15.23 14.49
N ASP A 223 -14.00 -15.99 13.40
CA ASP A 223 -15.27 -16.57 12.91
C ASP A 223 -15.93 -17.48 13.95
N CYS A 224 -15.17 -17.93 14.95
CA CYS A 224 -15.55 -18.85 16.02
C CYS A 224 -15.98 -18.14 17.32
N LYS A 225 -15.80 -16.82 17.38
CA LYS A 225 -15.92 -15.98 18.57
C LYS A 225 -16.39 -14.59 18.11
N VAL A 226 -17.51 -14.53 17.40
CA VAL A 226 -18.03 -13.25 16.94
C VAL A 226 -18.69 -12.57 18.13
N VAL A 227 -17.94 -11.73 18.84
CA VAL A 227 -18.60 -10.65 19.57
C VAL A 227 -19.22 -9.77 18.49
N HIS A 228 -20.53 -9.93 18.28
CA HIS A 228 -21.32 -8.96 17.54
C HIS A 228 -21.48 -7.71 18.41
N THR A 229 -20.38 -7.05 18.76
CA THR A 229 -20.44 -5.67 19.22
C THR A 229 -20.74 -4.83 17.99
N ASN A 230 -22.04 -4.70 17.71
CA ASN A 230 -22.58 -3.71 16.78
C ASN A 230 -22.29 -2.26 17.24
N ASP A 231 -21.59 -2.08 18.36
CA ASP A 231 -21.03 -0.82 18.80
C ASP A 231 -19.80 -0.47 17.95
N HIS A 232 -20.06 -0.06 16.71
CA HIS A 232 -19.11 0.71 15.90
C HIS A 232 -18.79 2.09 16.50
N GLU A 233 -19.36 2.39 17.67
CA GLU A 233 -19.29 3.65 18.36
C GLU A 233 -18.69 3.44 19.75
N GLY A 234 -17.55 4.10 19.96
CA GLY A 234 -16.86 4.04 21.24
C GLY A 234 -15.57 4.86 21.19
N PRO A 235 -15.10 5.38 22.34
CA PRO A 235 -13.96 6.28 22.38
C PRO A 235 -12.69 5.66 21.78
N ILE A 236 -12.49 4.35 21.94
CA ILE A 236 -11.31 3.66 21.38
C ILE A 236 -11.40 3.54 19.85
N VAL A 237 -12.58 3.26 19.30
CA VAL A 237 -12.82 3.20 17.84
C VAL A 237 -12.63 4.59 17.22
N THR A 238 -13.13 5.64 17.89
CA THR A 238 -12.88 7.04 17.50
C THR A 238 -11.39 7.34 17.45
N ILE A 239 -10.65 7.02 18.52
CA ILE A 239 -9.20 7.27 18.61
C ILE A 239 -8.46 6.52 17.49
N ALA A 240 -8.78 5.24 17.25
CA ALA A 240 -8.20 4.47 16.15
C ALA A 240 -8.51 5.11 14.79
N THR A 241 -9.75 5.53 14.56
CA THR A 241 -10.18 6.18 13.31
C THR A 241 -9.45 7.50 13.09
N VAL A 242 -9.24 8.30 14.14
CA VAL A 242 -8.46 9.55 14.07
C VAL A 242 -7.02 9.27 13.66
N PHE A 243 -6.33 8.33 14.33
CA PHE A 243 -4.94 8.03 13.99
C PHE A 243 -4.77 7.39 12.61
N ILE A 244 -5.72 6.54 12.18
CA ILE A 244 -5.73 6.02 10.80
C ILE A 244 -5.92 7.16 9.81
N THR A 245 -6.80 8.12 10.10
CA THR A 245 -7.05 9.28 9.25
C THR A 245 -5.81 10.18 9.14
N ILE A 246 -5.14 10.45 10.26
CA ILE A 246 -3.89 11.21 10.28
C ILE A 246 -2.80 10.46 9.48
N ASP A 247 -2.68 9.15 9.64
CA ASP A 247 -1.70 8.32 8.93
C ASP A 247 -1.87 8.42 7.40
N VAL A 248 -3.09 8.26 6.90
CA VAL A 248 -3.36 8.35 5.44
C VAL A 248 -3.15 9.77 4.90
N LEU A 249 -3.53 10.81 5.67
CA LEU A 249 -3.32 12.21 5.30
C LEU A 249 -1.83 12.58 5.23
N LEU A 250 -0.99 11.99 6.09
CA LEU A 250 0.45 12.21 6.10
C LEU A 250 1.19 11.34 5.08
N THR A 251 0.65 10.17 4.72
CA THR A 251 1.28 9.24 3.78
C THR A 251 0.98 9.60 2.32
N ALA A 252 -0.22 10.08 1.99
CA ALA A 252 -0.59 10.46 0.62
C ALA A 252 0.38 11.47 -0.04
N PRO A 253 0.82 12.56 0.65
CA PRO A 253 1.81 13.48 0.10
C PRO A 253 3.14 12.83 -0.27
N ILE A 254 3.58 11.79 0.45
CA ILE A 254 4.85 11.10 0.19
C ILE A 254 4.78 10.37 -1.16
N LEU A 255 3.68 9.65 -1.39
CA LEU A 255 3.43 8.91 -2.63
C LEU A 255 3.27 9.87 -3.82
N LEU A 256 2.46 10.92 -3.64
CA LEU A 256 2.27 11.96 -4.66
C LEU A 256 3.59 12.69 -4.98
N THR A 257 4.44 12.94 -3.99
CA THR A 257 5.77 13.54 -4.21
C THR A 257 6.67 12.63 -5.02
N SER A 258 6.62 11.31 -4.80
CA SER A 258 7.37 10.35 -5.63
C SER A 258 6.92 10.40 -7.08
N PHE A 259 5.61 10.38 -7.33
CA PHE A 259 5.05 10.50 -8.67
C PHE A 259 5.38 11.84 -9.33
N ALA A 260 5.14 12.94 -8.62
CA ALA A 260 5.38 14.28 -9.13
C ALA A 260 6.85 14.52 -9.45
N SER A 261 7.78 14.01 -8.63
CA SER A 261 9.21 14.15 -8.90
C SER A 261 9.62 13.45 -10.20
N GLU A 262 9.09 12.25 -10.46
CA GLU A 262 9.35 11.52 -11.72
C GLU A 262 8.75 12.24 -12.93
N ALA A 263 7.52 12.75 -12.80
CA ALA A 263 6.84 13.47 -13.87
C ALA A 263 7.47 14.85 -14.15
N GLU A 264 7.88 15.58 -13.11
CA GLU A 264 8.60 16.86 -13.23
C GLU A 264 9.96 16.70 -13.93
N GLU A 265 10.68 15.61 -13.63
CA GLU A 265 11.95 15.26 -14.30
C GLU A 265 11.71 14.97 -15.79
N PHE A 266 10.65 14.23 -16.11
CA PHE A 266 10.26 13.93 -17.50
C PHE A 266 9.83 15.18 -18.28
N LEU A 267 9.06 16.07 -17.65
CA LEU A 267 8.57 17.33 -18.23
C LEU A 267 9.61 18.45 -18.20
N LYS A 268 10.83 18.19 -17.70
CA LYS A 268 11.92 19.17 -17.55
C LYS A 268 11.53 20.40 -16.73
N ILE A 269 10.69 20.22 -15.71
CA ILE A 269 10.29 21.25 -14.73
C ILE A 269 11.40 21.40 -13.67
N THR A 270 12.65 21.39 -14.10
CA THR A 270 13.84 21.45 -13.25
C THR A 270 14.54 22.79 -13.45
N ARG A 271 15.22 23.29 -12.41
CA ARG A 271 16.01 24.55 -12.41
C ARG A 271 16.97 24.72 -13.57
N GLU A 272 17.40 23.63 -14.20
CA GLU A 272 18.31 23.68 -15.35
C GLU A 272 17.69 24.32 -16.59
N HIS A 273 16.36 24.30 -16.71
CA HIS A 273 15.65 24.77 -17.90
C HIS A 273 14.79 26.01 -17.67
N ASN A 274 14.52 26.38 -16.40
CA ASN A 274 13.57 27.43 -16.04
C ASN A 274 14.12 28.36 -14.96
N SER A 275 13.67 29.62 -14.95
CA SER A 275 13.97 30.56 -13.86
C SER A 275 13.35 30.08 -12.53
N SER A 276 13.95 30.45 -11.40
CA SER A 276 13.52 29.98 -10.06
C SER A 276 12.03 30.24 -9.75
N ILE A 277 11.46 31.32 -10.32
CA ILE A 277 10.05 31.69 -10.14
C ILE A 277 9.15 30.89 -11.09
N SER A 278 9.56 30.75 -12.36
CA SER A 278 8.81 29.97 -13.35
C SER A 278 8.77 28.49 -12.98
N GLU A 279 9.89 27.95 -12.49
CA GLU A 279 9.97 26.59 -11.97
C GLU A 279 9.01 26.38 -10.79
N PHE A 280 8.99 27.31 -9.84
CA PHE A 280 8.08 27.24 -8.69
C PHE A 280 6.61 27.29 -9.13
N LEU A 281 6.24 28.24 -9.99
CA LEU A 281 4.86 28.38 -10.46
C LEU A 281 4.40 27.16 -11.27
N LEU A 282 5.23 26.68 -12.20
CA LEU A 282 4.93 25.51 -13.02
C LEU A 282 4.78 24.24 -12.15
N ARG A 283 5.64 24.08 -11.14
CA ARG A 283 5.54 23.00 -10.15
C ARG A 283 4.25 23.08 -9.34
N VAL A 284 3.90 24.24 -8.82
CA VAL A 284 2.66 24.43 -8.04
C VAL A 284 1.44 24.11 -8.90
N LEU A 285 1.38 24.64 -10.12
CA LEU A 285 0.26 24.37 -11.06
C LEU A 285 0.18 22.88 -11.42
N PHE A 286 1.31 22.24 -11.69
CA PHE A 286 1.36 20.81 -12.01
C PHE A 286 0.94 19.93 -10.84
N ARG A 287 1.40 20.23 -9.63
CA ARG A 287 0.99 19.48 -8.43
C ARG A 287 -0.48 19.70 -8.08
N LEU A 288 -0.97 20.94 -8.23
CA LEU A 288 -2.38 21.22 -8.04
C LEU A 288 -3.24 20.47 -9.04
N SER A 289 -2.83 20.38 -10.31
CA SER A 289 -3.56 19.60 -11.32
C SER A 289 -3.59 18.11 -11.00
N ILE A 290 -2.51 17.55 -10.45
CA ILE A 290 -2.50 16.17 -9.93
C ILE A 290 -3.56 15.99 -8.82
N VAL A 291 -3.57 16.87 -7.81
CA VAL A 291 -4.54 16.76 -6.69
C VAL A 291 -5.97 16.90 -7.19
N VAL A 292 -6.24 17.86 -8.09
CA VAL A 292 -7.56 18.04 -8.69
C VAL A 292 -7.98 16.80 -9.47
N GLY A 293 -7.08 16.21 -10.27
CA GLY A 293 -7.31 14.94 -10.95
C GLY A 293 -7.65 13.81 -9.97
N CYS A 294 -6.91 13.71 -8.86
CA CYS A 294 -7.20 12.73 -7.81
C CYS A 294 -8.59 12.90 -7.20
N VAL A 295 -9.01 14.14 -6.90
CA VAL A 295 -10.34 14.44 -6.35
C VAL A 295 -11.45 14.09 -7.35
N ILE A 296 -11.27 14.44 -8.62
CA ILE A 296 -12.23 14.09 -9.68
C ILE A 296 -12.42 12.57 -9.72
N VAL A 297 -11.33 11.80 -9.74
CA VAL A 297 -11.42 10.34 -9.75
C VAL A 297 -12.08 9.82 -8.46
N ALA A 298 -11.70 10.34 -7.28
CA ALA A 298 -12.26 9.91 -6.00
C ALA A 298 -13.78 10.15 -5.89
N ILE A 299 -14.30 11.24 -6.47
CA ILE A 299 -15.72 11.61 -6.40
C ILE A 299 -16.54 10.96 -7.51
N PHE A 300 -16.04 10.96 -8.74
CA PHE A 300 -16.83 10.59 -9.92
C PHE A 300 -16.68 9.13 -10.33
N VAL A 301 -15.61 8.43 -9.91
CA VAL A 301 -15.48 6.99 -10.19
C VAL A 301 -16.17 6.21 -9.07
N PRO A 302 -17.36 5.63 -9.33
CA PRO A 302 -18.03 4.80 -8.34
C PRO A 302 -17.17 3.58 -8.04
N LEU A 303 -17.21 3.10 -6.79
CA LEU A 303 -16.47 1.91 -6.36
C LEU A 303 -14.95 2.02 -6.61
N PHE A 304 -14.39 3.23 -6.66
CA PHE A 304 -12.96 3.42 -6.85
C PHE A 304 -12.13 2.67 -5.79
N GLY A 305 -12.66 2.57 -4.56
CA GLY A 305 -12.05 1.75 -3.51
C GLY A 305 -11.93 0.28 -3.88
N ASP A 306 -12.99 -0.30 -4.44
CA ASP A 306 -13.03 -1.71 -4.84
C ASP A 306 -12.20 -1.94 -6.12
N PHE A 307 -12.25 -0.98 -7.04
CA PHE A 307 -11.36 -0.95 -8.21
C PHE A 307 -9.89 -0.93 -7.79
N MET A 308 -9.50 -0.10 -6.83
CA MET A 308 -8.12 -0.08 -6.33
C MET A 308 -7.76 -1.30 -5.50
N ALA A 309 -8.71 -1.90 -4.79
CA ALA A 309 -8.52 -3.19 -4.15
C ALA A 309 -8.30 -4.32 -5.18
N LEU A 310 -8.79 -4.20 -6.42
CA LEU A 310 -8.49 -5.12 -7.51
C LEU A 310 -7.18 -4.74 -8.22
N PHE A 311 -7.12 -3.57 -8.86
CA PHE A 311 -5.98 -3.20 -9.70
C PHE A 311 -4.72 -2.93 -8.90
N GLY A 312 -4.86 -2.34 -7.71
CA GLY A 312 -3.72 -2.09 -6.83
C GLY A 312 -3.08 -3.37 -6.35
N THR A 313 -3.86 -4.44 -6.16
CA THR A 313 -3.35 -5.72 -5.68
C THR A 313 -2.61 -6.46 -6.79
N LEU A 314 -3.22 -6.53 -7.98
CA LEU A 314 -2.58 -7.06 -9.19
C LEU A 314 -1.26 -6.36 -9.51
N ALA A 315 -1.26 -5.03 -9.53
CA ALA A 315 -0.07 -4.24 -9.79
C ALA A 315 1.01 -4.44 -8.72
N MET A 316 0.63 -4.55 -7.44
CA MET A 316 1.57 -4.84 -6.36
C MET A 316 2.24 -6.22 -6.52
N TYR A 317 1.52 -7.27 -6.92
CA TYR A 317 2.13 -8.58 -7.17
C TYR A 317 3.22 -8.52 -8.23
N CYS A 318 2.91 -7.84 -9.33
CA CYS A 318 3.86 -7.64 -10.41
C CYS A 318 5.09 -6.87 -9.91
N LEU A 319 4.90 -5.73 -9.24
CA LEU A 319 5.99 -4.85 -8.82
C LEU A 319 6.84 -5.41 -7.67
N VAL A 320 6.25 -6.20 -6.76
CA VAL A 320 6.91 -6.69 -5.53
C VAL A 320 7.54 -8.06 -5.72
N PHE A 321 6.91 -8.97 -6.48
CA PHE A 321 7.37 -10.36 -6.60
C PHE A 321 7.86 -10.70 -8.00
N ILE A 322 7.04 -10.47 -9.03
CA ILE A 322 7.30 -11.00 -10.38
C ILE A 322 8.40 -10.20 -11.09
N PHE A 323 8.25 -8.89 -11.21
CA PHE A 323 9.15 -8.04 -11.98
C PHE A 323 10.57 -7.94 -11.39
N PRO A 324 10.78 -7.76 -10.07
CA PRO A 324 12.13 -7.69 -9.52
C PRO A 324 12.94 -8.94 -9.87
N VAL A 325 12.33 -10.12 -9.75
CA VAL A 325 12.99 -11.41 -9.97
C VAL A 325 13.26 -11.65 -11.45
N ILE A 326 12.26 -11.44 -12.31
CA ILE A 326 12.43 -11.64 -13.77
C ILE A 326 13.51 -10.69 -14.32
N PHE A 327 13.52 -9.43 -13.90
CA PHE A 327 14.54 -8.48 -14.34
C PHE A 327 15.92 -8.82 -13.77
N TYR A 328 15.99 -9.22 -12.51
CA TYR A 328 17.24 -9.65 -11.88
C TYR A 328 17.87 -10.83 -12.63
N MET A 329 17.11 -11.89 -12.87
CA MET A 329 17.58 -13.05 -13.63
C MET A 329 18.01 -12.67 -15.04
N LYS A 330 17.27 -11.78 -15.72
CA LYS A 330 17.61 -11.32 -17.07
C LYS A 330 18.89 -10.49 -17.12
N LEU A 331 19.10 -9.58 -16.17
CA LEU A 331 20.25 -8.67 -16.14
C LEU A 331 21.54 -9.38 -15.74
N PHE A 332 21.48 -10.30 -14.77
CA PHE A 332 22.67 -11.01 -14.27
C PHE A 332 22.95 -12.32 -15.02
N GLY A 333 21.95 -12.86 -15.72
CA GLY A 333 22.04 -14.08 -16.51
C GLY A 333 21.82 -15.34 -15.67
N TRP A 334 20.95 -16.23 -16.16
CA TRP A 334 20.46 -17.39 -15.41
C TRP A 334 21.59 -18.36 -15.03
N ASN A 335 22.61 -18.48 -15.89
CA ASN A 335 23.75 -19.37 -15.71
C ASN A 335 24.78 -18.87 -14.69
N LYS A 336 24.66 -17.61 -14.22
CA LYS A 336 25.60 -17.01 -13.25
C LYS A 336 25.05 -16.96 -11.83
N LEU A 337 23.78 -17.30 -11.64
CA LEU A 337 23.14 -17.36 -10.34
C LEU A 337 23.47 -18.70 -9.67
N SER A 338 23.55 -18.70 -8.35
CA SER A 338 23.69 -19.96 -7.62
C SER A 338 22.42 -20.81 -7.76
N PHE A 339 22.54 -22.13 -7.71
CA PHE A 339 21.38 -23.03 -7.86
C PHE A 339 20.27 -22.74 -6.84
N LEU A 340 20.64 -22.45 -5.58
CA LEU A 340 19.68 -22.08 -4.54
C LEU A 340 18.99 -20.75 -4.82
N GLU A 341 19.74 -19.76 -5.32
CA GLU A 341 19.19 -18.45 -5.70
C GLU A 341 18.20 -18.60 -6.85
N LEU A 342 18.54 -19.39 -7.87
CA LEU A 342 17.65 -19.67 -8.99
C LEU A 342 16.36 -20.39 -8.55
N ILE A 343 16.46 -21.41 -7.68
CA ILE A 343 15.28 -22.09 -7.14
C ILE A 343 14.39 -21.12 -6.37
N PHE A 344 14.99 -20.27 -5.54
CA PHE A 344 14.24 -19.31 -4.74
C PHE A 344 13.58 -18.23 -5.60
N ASP A 345 14.27 -17.75 -6.63
CA ASP A 345 13.73 -16.84 -7.64
C ASP A 345 12.52 -17.46 -8.36
N LEU A 346 12.65 -18.69 -8.85
CA LEU A 346 11.56 -19.41 -9.52
C LEU A 346 10.39 -19.66 -8.58
N PHE A 347 10.66 -19.98 -7.31
CA PHE A 347 9.63 -20.13 -6.28
C PHE A 347 8.86 -18.81 -6.07
N ILE A 348 9.54 -17.67 -5.98
CA ILE A 348 8.90 -16.37 -5.82
C ILE A 348 8.01 -16.04 -7.03
N VAL A 349 8.49 -16.27 -8.25
CA VAL A 349 7.70 -16.04 -9.47
C VAL A 349 6.48 -16.96 -9.51
N PHE A 350 6.64 -18.24 -9.18
CA PHE A 350 5.53 -19.19 -9.14
C PHE A 350 4.46 -18.78 -8.13
N VAL A 351 4.86 -18.47 -6.89
CA VAL A 351 3.94 -18.03 -5.83
C VAL A 351 3.28 -16.70 -6.22
N GLY A 352 4.05 -15.73 -6.71
CA GLY A 352 3.53 -14.45 -7.16
C GLY A 352 2.49 -14.59 -8.28
N PHE A 353 2.73 -15.49 -9.24
CA PHE A 353 1.81 -15.75 -10.34
C PHE A 353 0.55 -16.49 -9.89
N ALA A 354 0.68 -17.51 -9.03
CA ALA A 354 -0.46 -18.23 -8.47
C ALA A 354 -1.41 -17.28 -7.72
N VAL A 355 -0.83 -16.37 -6.94
CA VAL A 355 -1.58 -15.40 -6.13
C VAL A 355 -2.17 -14.31 -7.01
N TYR A 356 -1.46 -13.86 -8.04
CA TYR A 356 -2.01 -12.97 -9.05
C TYR A 356 -3.28 -13.55 -9.70
N LEU A 357 -3.25 -14.83 -10.09
CA LEU A 357 -4.42 -15.49 -10.69
C LEU A 357 -5.59 -15.59 -9.71
N VAL A 358 -5.35 -16.09 -8.49
CA VAL A 358 -6.44 -16.25 -7.51
C VAL A 358 -6.97 -14.89 -7.06
N GLY A 359 -6.11 -13.91 -6.83
CA GLY A 359 -6.49 -12.55 -6.49
C GLY A 359 -7.33 -11.89 -7.58
N THR A 360 -7.00 -12.12 -8.87
CA THR A 360 -7.81 -11.64 -10.00
C THR A 360 -9.22 -12.23 -9.96
N ILE A 361 -9.33 -13.55 -9.76
CA ILE A 361 -10.63 -14.24 -9.73
C ILE A 361 -11.48 -13.75 -8.56
N ASP A 362 -10.90 -13.69 -7.35
CA ASP A 362 -11.59 -13.25 -6.14
C ASP A 362 -12.08 -11.81 -6.26
N ALA A 363 -11.25 -10.93 -6.81
CA ALA A 363 -11.59 -9.52 -6.94
C ALA A 363 -12.63 -9.28 -8.07
N ILE A 364 -12.59 -10.01 -9.19
CA ILE A 364 -13.67 -9.99 -10.19
C ILE A 364 -14.99 -10.44 -9.58
N ASN A 365 -14.98 -11.56 -8.83
CA ASN A 365 -16.18 -12.08 -8.18
C ASN A 365 -16.73 -11.13 -7.11
N SER A 366 -15.88 -10.36 -6.44
CA SER A 366 -16.29 -9.38 -5.43
C SER A 366 -16.93 -8.16 -6.10
N LEU A 367 -16.30 -7.65 -7.16
CA LEU A 367 -16.83 -6.54 -7.94
C LEU A 367 -18.18 -6.90 -8.60
N LEU A 368 -18.33 -8.11 -9.15
CA LEU A 368 -19.61 -8.58 -9.69
C LEU A 368 -20.72 -8.61 -8.63
N ARG A 369 -20.40 -9.03 -7.40
CA ARG A 369 -21.37 -9.04 -6.29
C ARG A 369 -21.77 -7.62 -5.89
N ASP A 370 -20.83 -6.69 -5.83
CA ASP A 370 -21.10 -5.30 -5.51
C ASP A 370 -21.98 -4.64 -6.58
N PHE A 371 -21.71 -4.91 -7.86
CA PHE A 371 -22.55 -4.46 -8.97
C PHE A 371 -23.96 -5.05 -8.90
N GLN A 372 -24.09 -6.36 -8.67
CA GLN A 372 -25.40 -7.03 -8.56
C GLN A 372 -26.23 -6.48 -7.40
N SER A 373 -25.61 -6.26 -6.23
CA SER A 373 -26.30 -5.72 -5.05
C SER A 373 -26.88 -4.32 -5.28
N ARG A 374 -26.23 -3.50 -6.11
CA ARG A 374 -26.73 -2.17 -6.49
C ARG A 374 -27.86 -2.26 -7.49
N CYS A 375 -27.78 -3.15 -8.47
CA CYS A 375 -28.87 -3.35 -9.43
C CYS A 375 -30.15 -3.87 -8.76
N SER A 376 -30.04 -4.69 -7.72
CA SER A 376 -31.19 -5.16 -6.95
C SER A 376 -31.79 -4.11 -6.00
N ASN A 377 -31.06 -3.03 -5.70
CA ASN A 377 -31.49 -1.96 -4.79
C ASN A 377 -31.99 -0.70 -5.53
N VAL A 378 -32.25 -0.79 -6.84
CA VAL A 378 -32.97 0.26 -7.57
C VAL A 378 -34.47 0.00 -7.34
N PRO A 379 -35.19 0.84 -6.58
CA PRO A 379 -36.64 0.72 -6.51
C PRO A 379 -37.24 1.03 -7.88
N ASP A 380 -38.17 0.18 -8.32
CA ASP A 380 -38.94 0.31 -9.57
C ASP A 380 -39.66 1.66 -9.72
#